data_AF-A0A960W956-F1
#
_entry.id   AF-A0A960W956-F1
#
_cell.length_a   1.000
_cell.length_b   1.000
_cell.length_c   1.000
_cell.angle_alpha   90.00
_cell.angle_beta   90.00
_cell.angle_gamma   90.00
#
_symmetry.space_group_name_H-M   'P 1'
#
loop_
_entity.id
_entity.type
_entity.pdbx_description
1 polymer ?
#
loop_
_entity_poly.entity_id
_entity_poly.type
_entity_poly.pdbx_seq_one_letter_code
_entity_poly.pdbx_strand_id
1 'polypeptide(L)'
;MLYFKWQDFNWQENSVIVRKTKTGTARIVYFSVQVRSYLEQYVKGKIFKCQSLPIKKLFNATKKMAGITEPEITFYRMEHTLVSNLYMQGAVRSTIAELYGVSEQVLSEAYIQISNAFLKQAAAKVLF
;
A
#
# COMPACT_ATOMS: atom_id res chain seq x y z
N MET A 1 2.78 -9.90 3.51
CA MET A 1 1.46 -10.00 2.84
C MET A 1 0.93 -11.44 2.75
N LEU A 2 1.75 -12.46 2.47
CA LEU A 2 1.30 -13.85 2.23
C LEU A 2 0.66 -14.63 3.40
N TYR A 3 0.69 -14.11 4.62
CA TYR A 3 0.30 -14.86 5.83
C TYR A 3 -0.97 -14.34 6.51
N PHE A 4 -1.71 -13.44 5.87
CA PHE A 4 -2.97 -12.95 6.43
C PHE A 4 -4.01 -14.08 6.55
N LYS A 5 -4.76 -14.06 7.64
CA LYS A 5 -5.94 -14.89 7.85
C LYS A 5 -7.18 -13.99 7.85
N TRP A 6 -8.35 -14.52 7.50
CA TRP A 6 -9.59 -13.73 7.49
C TRP A 6 -9.93 -13.14 8.87
N GLN A 7 -9.57 -13.84 9.94
CA GLN A 7 -9.71 -13.36 11.33
C GLN A 7 -8.85 -12.13 11.66
N ASP A 8 -7.89 -11.76 10.81
CA ASP A 8 -7.06 -10.56 11.02
C ASP A 8 -7.73 -9.29 10.47
N PHE A 9 -8.87 -9.42 9.78
CA PHE A 9 -9.62 -8.31 9.18
C PHE A 9 -10.75 -7.86 10.12
N ASN A 10 -10.77 -6.56 10.44
CA ASN A 10 -11.91 -5.89 11.02
C ASN A 10 -12.73 -5.23 9.89
N TRP A 11 -13.81 -5.89 9.50
CA TRP A 11 -14.68 -5.43 8.42
C TRP A 11 -15.47 -4.17 8.77
N GLN A 12 -15.74 -3.92 10.05
CA GLN A 12 -16.47 -2.72 10.48
C GLN A 12 -15.62 -1.46 10.32
N GLU A 13 -14.33 -1.55 10.67
CA GLU A 13 -13.38 -0.44 10.61
C GLU A 13 -12.58 -0.38 9.30
N ASN A 14 -12.85 -1.28 8.36
CA ASN A 14 -12.06 -1.47 7.13
C ASN A 14 -10.55 -1.56 7.42
N SER A 15 -10.17 -2.39 8.39
CA SER A 15 -8.78 -2.50 8.82
C SER A 15 -8.30 -3.96 8.89
N VAL A 16 -6.98 -4.16 8.77
CA VAL A 16 -6.33 -5.47 8.91
C VAL A 16 -5.15 -5.35 9.86
N ILE A 17 -5.04 -6.32 10.77
CA ILE A 17 -3.91 -6.42 11.69
C ILE A 17 -2.77 -7.15 10.97
N VAL A 18 -1.68 -6.43 10.74
CA VAL A 18 -0.42 -7.02 10.29
C VAL A 18 0.33 -7.53 11.51
N ARG A 19 0.20 -8.83 11.76
CA ARG A 19 0.90 -9.50 12.86
C ARG A 19 2.42 -9.44 12.64
N LYS A 20 3.13 -9.29 13.75
CA LYS A 20 4.59 -9.18 13.89
C LYS A 20 5.35 -10.12 12.95
N THR A 21 6.26 -9.55 12.15
CA THR A 21 7.30 -10.29 11.43
C THR A 21 8.55 -10.42 12.30
N LYS A 22 9.59 -11.15 11.85
CA LYS A 22 10.82 -11.42 12.60
C LYS A 22 11.52 -10.19 13.22
N THR A 23 11.25 -8.97 12.75
CA THR A 23 11.91 -7.74 13.19
C THR A 23 10.96 -6.56 13.49
N GLY A 24 9.64 -6.71 13.36
CA GLY A 24 8.70 -5.58 13.33
C GLY A 24 7.66 -5.55 14.45
N THR A 25 7.11 -4.37 14.74
CA THR A 25 5.93 -4.21 15.61
C THR A 25 4.66 -4.66 14.86
N ALA A 26 3.67 -5.21 15.57
CA ALA A 26 2.35 -5.41 14.97
C ALA A 26 1.75 -4.03 14.65
N ARG A 27 1.03 -3.92 13.53
CA ARG A 27 0.40 -2.66 13.11
C ARG A 27 -0.96 -2.90 12.47
N ILE A 28 -1.79 -1.86 12.49
CA ILE A 28 -3.09 -1.85 11.83
C ILE A 28 -2.93 -1.12 10.50
N VAL A 29 -3.45 -1.71 9.43
CA VAL A 29 -3.50 -1.08 8.11
C VAL A 29 -4.96 -0.92 7.72
N TYR A 30 -5.36 0.31 7.43
CA TYR A 30 -6.69 0.63 6.92
C TYR A 30 -6.72 0.42 5.41
N PHE A 31 -7.86 -0.05 4.90
CA PHE A 31 -8.12 -0.22 3.47
C PHE A 31 -9.43 0.47 3.09
N SER A 32 -9.59 0.77 1.81
CA SER A 32 -10.77 1.49 1.33
C SER A 32 -12.00 0.57 1.26
N VAL A 33 -13.19 1.18 1.19
CA VAL A 33 -14.45 0.45 0.98
C VAL A 33 -14.42 -0.36 -0.32
N GLN A 34 -13.75 0.12 -1.37
CA GLN A 34 -13.59 -0.64 -2.61
C GLN A 34 -12.77 -1.92 -2.42
N VAL A 35 -11.70 -1.84 -1.62
CA VAL A 35 -10.91 -3.04 -1.25
C VAL A 35 -11.77 -4.00 -0.45
N ARG A 36 -12.57 -3.50 0.49
CA ARG A 36 -13.53 -4.32 1.24
C ARG A 36 -14.49 -5.05 0.31
N SER A 37 -15.20 -4.32 -0.56
CA SER A 37 -16.19 -4.91 -1.48
C SER A 37 -15.56 -5.93 -2.43
N TYR A 38 -14.30 -5.75 -2.81
CA TYR A 38 -13.56 -6.75 -3.58
C TYR A 38 -13.24 -7.99 -2.72
N LEU A 39 -12.69 -7.80 -1.52
CA LEU A 39 -12.28 -8.91 -0.64
C LEU A 39 -13.47 -9.74 -0.16
N GLU A 40 -14.61 -9.11 0.14
CA GLU A 40 -15.84 -9.77 0.60
C GLU A 40 -16.33 -10.87 -0.38
N GLN A 41 -16.10 -10.70 -1.68
CA GLN A 41 -16.43 -11.71 -2.71
C GLN A 41 -15.61 -13.01 -2.56
N TYR A 42 -14.50 -12.96 -1.84
CA TYR A 42 -13.55 -14.07 -1.69
C TYR A 42 -13.49 -14.60 -0.25
N VAL A 43 -14.35 -14.17 0.67
CA VAL A 43 -14.39 -14.58 2.10
C VAL A 43 -14.89 -16.02 2.27
N LYS A 44 -14.27 -16.96 1.55
CA LYS A 44 -14.39 -18.42 1.66
C LYS A 44 -13.04 -19.04 1.28
N GLY A 45 -12.33 -19.64 2.24
CA GLY A 45 -11.05 -20.33 2.03
C GLY A 45 -9.81 -19.53 2.47
N LYS A 46 -8.64 -19.76 1.85
CA LYS A 46 -7.42 -18.96 2.12
C LYS A 46 -7.46 -17.65 1.35
N ILE A 47 -7.04 -16.53 1.96
CA ILE A 47 -6.95 -15.20 1.32
C ILE A 47 -6.12 -15.28 0.04
N PHE A 48 -4.95 -15.91 0.13
CA PHE A 48 -4.11 -16.21 -1.01
C PHE A 48 -4.13 -17.71 -1.26
N LYS A 49 -4.82 -18.13 -2.34
CA LYS A 49 -4.86 -19.54 -2.77
C LYS A 49 -3.55 -20.02 -3.41
N CYS A 50 -2.64 -19.10 -3.75
CA CYS A 50 -1.35 -19.42 -4.37
C CYS A 50 -0.34 -19.86 -3.30
N GLN A 51 -0.33 -21.15 -2.97
CA GLN A 51 0.76 -21.74 -2.20
C GLN A 51 1.96 -22.14 -3.08
N SER A 52 1.76 -22.31 -4.41
CA SER A 52 2.76 -22.87 -5.33
C SER A 52 3.23 -21.93 -6.45
N LEU A 53 2.41 -20.97 -6.89
CA LEU A 53 2.82 -20.00 -7.91
C LEU A 53 3.48 -18.78 -7.26
N PRO A 54 4.68 -18.35 -7.72
CA PRO A 54 5.32 -17.15 -7.20
C PRO A 54 4.40 -15.96 -7.49
N ILE A 55 3.94 -15.25 -6.45
CA ILE A 55 3.15 -14.02 -6.58
C ILE A 55 3.76 -13.06 -7.62
N LYS A 56 5.10 -13.01 -7.70
CA LYS A 56 5.83 -12.23 -8.71
C LYS A 56 5.46 -12.59 -10.15
N LYS A 57 5.26 -13.88 -10.47
CA LYS A 57 4.86 -14.33 -11.82
C LYS A 57 3.43 -13.87 -12.13
N LEU A 58 2.50 -14.05 -11.20
CA LEU A 58 1.11 -13.58 -11.34
C LEU A 58 1.06 -12.07 -11.54
N PHE A 59 1.79 -11.33 -10.71
CA PHE A 59 1.88 -9.89 -10.82
C PHE A 59 2.42 -9.43 -12.17
N ASN A 60 3.50 -10.04 -12.66
CA ASN A 60 4.06 -9.73 -13.99
C ASN A 60 3.07 -10.05 -15.13
N ALA A 61 2.31 -11.14 -15.02
CA ALA A 61 1.27 -11.46 -15.98
C ALA A 61 0.15 -10.40 -15.95
N THR A 62 -0.31 -9.99 -14.77
CA THR A 62 -1.32 -8.93 -14.62
C THR A 62 -0.83 -7.60 -15.16
N LYS A 63 0.44 -7.21 -14.92
CA LYS A 63 1.04 -6.00 -15.53
C LYS A 63 0.97 -6.04 -17.05
N LYS A 64 1.36 -7.18 -17.65
CA LYS A 64 1.31 -7.38 -19.10
C LYS A 64 -0.13 -7.28 -19.63
N MET A 65 -1.10 -7.88 -18.94
CA MET A 65 -2.52 -7.77 -19.31
C MET A 65 -3.06 -6.35 -19.22
N ALA A 66 -2.57 -5.56 -18.26
CA ALA A 66 -2.93 -4.15 -18.09
C ALA A 66 -2.19 -3.21 -19.06
N GLY A 67 -1.36 -3.73 -19.98
CA GLY A 67 -0.57 -2.90 -20.89
C GLY A 67 0.59 -2.14 -20.23
N ILE A 68 0.93 -2.49 -18.98
CA ILE A 68 2.03 -1.87 -18.24
C ILE A 68 3.33 -2.56 -18.69
N THR A 69 4.04 -1.90 -19.60
CA THR A 69 5.31 -2.39 -20.17
C THR A 69 6.53 -1.96 -19.37
N GLU A 70 6.37 -1.01 -18.45
CA GLU A 70 7.48 -0.51 -17.65
C GLU A 70 8.06 -1.61 -16.73
N PRO A 71 9.38 -1.87 -16.81
CA PRO A 71 10.02 -2.93 -16.02
C PRO A 71 9.98 -2.65 -14.53
N GLU A 72 9.71 -1.40 -14.11
CA GLU A 72 9.96 -0.95 -12.75
C GLU A 72 8.78 -1.06 -11.79
N ILE A 73 7.54 -1.27 -12.24
CA ILE A 73 6.45 -1.44 -11.28
C ILE A 73 6.66 -2.75 -10.51
N THR A 74 6.90 -2.63 -9.21
CA THR A 74 7.11 -3.70 -8.24
C THR A 74 6.19 -3.48 -7.04
N PHE A 75 5.97 -4.52 -6.22
CA PHE A 75 5.21 -4.37 -4.97
C PHE A 75 5.75 -3.25 -4.07
N TYR A 76 7.08 -3.14 -3.98
CA TYR A 76 7.73 -2.07 -3.24
C TYR A 76 7.39 -0.70 -3.83
N ARG A 77 7.46 -0.52 -5.15
CA ARG A 77 7.08 0.76 -5.79
C ARG A 77 5.61 1.11 -5.65
N MET A 78 4.70 0.13 -5.61
CA MET A 78 3.29 0.41 -5.30
C MET A 78 3.13 0.98 -3.88
N GLU A 79 3.94 0.50 -2.93
CA GLU A 79 4.01 1.03 -1.56
C GLU A 79 4.45 2.50 -1.56
N HIS A 80 5.52 2.82 -2.32
CA HIS A 80 6.00 4.20 -2.52
C HIS A 80 4.97 5.12 -3.15
N THR A 81 4.27 4.64 -4.19
CA THR A 81 3.21 5.41 -4.84
C THR A 81 2.10 5.74 -3.85
N LEU A 82 1.70 4.80 -3.00
CA LEU A 82 0.67 5.03 -1.99
C LEU A 82 1.12 6.05 -0.94
N VAL A 83 2.34 5.91 -0.39
CA VAL A 83 2.92 6.90 0.54
C VAL A 83 2.95 8.29 -0.08
N SER A 84 3.46 8.38 -1.31
CA SER A 84 3.60 9.66 -2.02
C SER A 84 2.23 10.29 -2.25
N ASN A 85 1.22 9.51 -2.63
CA ASN A 85 -0.15 10.00 -2.82
C ASN A 85 -0.78 10.50 -1.51
N LEU A 86 -0.62 9.78 -0.39
CA LEU A 86 -1.12 10.22 0.91
C LEU A 86 -0.48 11.54 1.33
N TYR A 87 0.85 11.65 1.17
CA TYR A 87 1.58 12.88 1.46
C TYR A 87 1.13 14.05 0.57
N MET A 88 0.98 13.81 -0.74
CA MET A 88 0.48 14.80 -1.71
C MET A 88 -0.97 15.23 -1.44
N GLN A 89 -1.77 14.40 -0.78
CA GLN A 89 -3.13 14.75 -0.33
C GLN A 89 -3.15 15.52 1.00
N GLY A 90 -1.98 15.79 1.59
CA GLY A 90 -1.85 16.57 2.82
C GLY A 90 -1.93 15.74 4.10
N ALA A 91 -1.80 14.41 4.02
CA ALA A 91 -1.72 13.59 5.23
C ALA A 91 -0.45 13.91 6.02
N VAL A 92 -0.58 13.97 7.35
CA VAL A 92 0.52 14.31 8.26
C VAL A 92 1.57 13.20 8.23
N ARG A 93 2.84 13.59 8.17
CA ARG A 93 3.98 12.66 8.04
C ARG A 93 4.02 11.62 9.17
N SER A 94 3.77 12.02 10.41
CA SER A 94 3.70 11.14 11.58
C SER A 94 2.64 10.05 11.41
N THR A 95 1.45 10.42 10.93
CA THR A 95 0.34 9.48 10.65
C THR A 95 0.71 8.46 9.56
N ILE A 96 1.39 8.91 8.49
CA ILE A 96 1.87 8.00 7.45
C ILE A 96 2.95 7.08 8.02
N ALA A 97 3.90 7.61 8.79
CA ALA A 97 4.98 6.82 9.39
C ALA A 97 4.43 5.71 10.31
N GLU A 98 3.40 6.03 11.11
CA GLU A 98 2.68 5.06 11.94
C GLU A 98 1.96 3.98 11.11
N LEU A 99 1.23 4.37 10.06
CA LEU A 99 0.53 3.45 9.16
C LEU A 99 1.47 2.42 8.51
N TYR A 100 2.67 2.87 8.15
CA TYR A 100 3.68 2.03 7.51
C TYR A 100 4.60 1.31 8.51
N GLY A 101 4.60 1.72 9.77
CA GLY A 101 5.46 1.17 10.81
C GLY A 101 6.95 1.49 10.58
N VAL A 102 7.24 2.70 10.13
CA VAL A 102 8.60 3.25 9.92
C VAL A 102 8.76 4.56 10.68
N SER A 103 9.99 5.05 10.86
CA SER A 103 10.20 6.39 11.40
C SER A 103 9.90 7.47 10.35
N GLU A 104 9.59 8.70 10.77
CA GLU A 104 9.39 9.82 9.84
C GLU A 104 10.61 10.13 8.99
N GLN A 105 11.80 9.91 9.53
CA GLN A 105 13.06 10.05 8.81
C GLN A 105 13.14 9.03 7.66
N VAL A 106 12.92 7.75 7.96
CA VAL A 106 12.92 6.67 6.95
C VAL A 106 11.84 6.92 5.88
N LEU A 107 10.66 7.41 6.29
CA LEU A 107 9.59 7.76 5.35
C LEU A 107 10.04 8.85 4.37
N SER A 108 10.75 9.87 4.86
CA SER A 108 11.20 11.01 4.06
C SER A 108 12.33 10.63 3.09
N GLU A 109 13.27 9.79 3.54
CA GLU A 109 14.45 9.41 2.76
C GLU A 109 14.13 8.32 1.72
N ALA A 110 13.25 7.38 2.07
CA ALA A 110 13.03 6.19 1.25
C ALA A 110 11.70 6.19 0.48
N TYR A 111 10.67 6.92 0.92
CA TYR A 111 9.30 6.71 0.42
C TYR A 111 8.62 7.87 -0.30
N ILE A 112 8.90 9.12 0.07
CA ILE A 112 8.21 10.26 -0.52
C ILE A 112 8.95 10.70 -1.78
N GLN A 113 8.42 10.30 -2.94
CA GLN A 113 8.86 10.83 -4.24
C GLN A 113 7.79 11.79 -4.76
N ILE A 114 8.05 13.09 -4.61
CA ILE A 114 7.13 14.11 -5.08
C ILE A 114 7.28 14.25 -6.59
N SER A 115 6.19 14.03 -7.33
CA SER A 115 6.22 14.22 -8.78
C SER A 115 6.38 15.70 -9.15
N ASN A 116 7.09 15.97 -10.25
CA ASN A 116 7.24 17.34 -10.78
C ASN A 116 5.88 18.00 -11.09
N ALA A 117 4.88 17.22 -11.50
CA ALA A 117 3.53 17.71 -11.74
C ALA A 117 2.89 18.23 -10.44
N PHE A 118 3.06 17.50 -9.34
CA PHE A 118 2.56 17.92 -8.04
C PHE A 118 3.29 19.16 -7.52
N LEU A 119 4.62 19.23 -7.67
CA LEU A 119 5.38 20.44 -7.31
C LEU A 119 4.85 21.69 -8.05
N LYS A 120 4.56 21.56 -9.35
CA LYS A 120 3.96 22.64 -10.13
C LYS A 120 2.58 23.05 -9.60
N GLN A 121 1.72 22.09 -9.28
CA GLN A 121 0.40 22.37 -8.71
C GLN A 121 0.49 23.01 -7.33
N ALA A 122 1.38 22.53 -6.47
CA ALA A 122 1.59 23.08 -5.14
C ALA A 122 2.11 24.52 -5.21
N ALA A 123 3.11 24.79 -6.06
CA ALA A 123 3.64 26.14 -6.29
C ALA A 123 2.55 27.10 -6.80
N ALA A 124 1.67 26.65 -7.70
CA ALA A 124 0.57 27.47 -8.22
C ALA A 124 -0.50 27.82 -7.16
N LYS A 125 -0.59 27.05 -6.06
CA LYS A 125 -1.52 27.32 -4.94
C LYS A 125 -0.94 28.28 -3.91
N VAL A 126 0.37 28.51 -3.92
CA VAL A 126 1.00 29.54 -3.08
C VAL A 126 0.78 30.88 -3.78
N LEU A 127 -0.42 31.44 -3.60
CA LEU A 127 -0.71 32.82 -3.96
C LEU A 127 0.07 33.73 -3.00
N PHE A 128 0.91 34.61 -3.56
CA PHE A 128 1.39 35.81 -2.87
C PHE A 128 0.31 36.89 -2.93
#